data_AF-A0A4Y3PV55-F1
#
_entry.id   AF-A0A4Y3PV55-F1
#
_cell.length_a   1.000
_cell.length_b   1.000
_cell.length_c   1.000
_cell.angle_alpha   90.00
_cell.angle_beta   90.00
_cell.angle_gamma   90.00
#
_symmetry.space_group_name_H-M   'P 1'
#
loop_
_entity.id
_entity.type
_entity.pdbx_description
1 polymer ?
#
loop_
_entity_poly.entity_id
_entity_poly.type
_entity_poly.pdbx_seq_one_letter_code
_entity_poly.pdbx_strand_id
1 'polypeptide(L)'
;MAKREQVVEEVVEETVRSITQAQADYEQLMDEIRGSWQRARDLREKAAELELSGRTDAQVGAEIRQLLDQAKRFELLGDQKDRHEKQEAIRYIEDLQREASALRGTVQHNQSVLARQRKVLEEAKEEAVAMVQRAEKRVQETERLLAYEMAKLAELEG
;
A
#
# COMPACT_ATOMS: atom_id res chain seq x y z
N MET A 1 7.34 20.67 -2.95
CA MET A 1 7.57 19.56 -2.00
C MET A 1 6.25 18.92 -1.56
N ALA A 2 5.28 19.69 -1.05
CA ALA A 2 3.96 19.18 -0.62
C ALA A 2 3.25 18.26 -1.64
N LYS A 3 3.23 18.62 -2.93
CA LYS A 3 2.58 17.79 -3.97
C LYS A 3 3.21 16.39 -4.16
N ARG A 4 4.48 16.18 -3.83
CA ARG A 4 5.14 14.87 -4.01
C ARG A 4 4.99 13.97 -2.79
N GLU A 5 5.00 14.54 -1.58
CA GLU A 5 4.69 13.78 -0.35
C GLU A 5 3.23 13.32 -0.36
N GLN A 6 2.31 14.20 -0.75
CA GLN A 6 0.88 13.90 -0.82
C GLN A 6 0.56 12.78 -1.83
N VAL A 7 1.24 12.75 -2.97
CA VAL A 7 1.10 11.68 -3.97
C VAL A 7 1.61 10.34 -3.45
N VAL A 8 2.68 10.30 -2.66
CA VAL A 8 3.20 9.04 -2.14
C VAL A 8 2.31 8.49 -1.03
N GLU A 9 1.76 9.37 -0.18
CA GLU A 9 0.81 8.98 0.87
C GLU A 9 -0.50 8.45 0.28
N GLU A 10 -1.02 9.11 -0.76
CA GLU A 10 -2.21 8.67 -1.50
C GLU A 10 -2.02 7.28 -2.15
N VAL A 11 -0.86 7.03 -2.77
CA VAL A 11 -0.54 5.73 -3.37
C VAL A 11 -0.45 4.62 -2.31
N VAL A 12 0.11 4.92 -1.13
CA VAL A 12 0.15 3.95 -0.02
C VAL A 12 -1.27 3.62 0.47
N GLU A 13 -2.13 4.62 0.61
CA GLU A 13 -3.53 4.42 1.01
C GLU A 13 -4.34 3.63 -0.04
N GLU A 14 -4.11 3.89 -1.33
CA GLU A 14 -4.72 3.13 -2.42
C GLU A 14 -4.27 1.66 -2.41
N THR A 15 -2.97 1.42 -2.18
CA THR A 15 -2.44 0.06 -2.07
C THR A 15 -3.04 -0.69 -0.88
N VAL A 16 -3.19 -0.02 0.28
CA VAL A 16 -3.84 -0.61 1.46
C VAL A 16 -5.30 -0.96 1.18
N ARG A 17 -6.05 -0.06 0.52
CA ARG A 17 -7.43 -0.33 0.11
C ARG A 17 -7.51 -1.54 -0.84
N SER A 18 -6.58 -1.63 -1.79
CA SER A 18 -6.50 -2.76 -2.74
C SER A 18 -6.22 -4.10 -2.03
N ILE A 19 -5.37 -4.10 -1.01
CA ILE A 19 -5.12 -5.30 -0.18
C ILE A 19 -6.41 -5.72 0.55
N THR A 20 -7.12 -4.77 1.17
CA THR A 20 -8.36 -5.07 1.89
C THR A 20 -9.42 -5.64 0.95
N GLN A 21 -9.56 -5.08 -0.25
CA GLN A 21 -10.48 -5.61 -1.26
C GLN A 21 -10.08 -7.03 -1.69
N ALA A 22 -8.80 -7.25 -2.00
CA ALA A 22 -8.32 -8.57 -2.41
C ALA A 22 -8.51 -9.63 -1.31
N GLN A 23 -8.38 -9.26 -0.04
CA GLN A 23 -8.67 -10.13 1.10
C GLN A 23 -10.15 -10.48 1.19
N ALA A 24 -11.05 -9.51 1.00
CA ALA A 24 -12.49 -9.76 0.97
C ALA A 24 -12.89 -10.67 -0.20
N ASP A 25 -12.31 -10.46 -1.38
CA ASP A 25 -12.55 -11.29 -2.56
C ASP A 25 -12.07 -12.74 -2.32
N TYR A 26 -10.92 -12.91 -1.65
CA TYR A 26 -10.42 -14.22 -1.24
C TYR A 26 -11.36 -14.92 -0.25
N GLU A 27 -11.88 -14.21 0.74
CA GLU A 27 -12.84 -14.77 1.70
C GLU A 27 -14.13 -15.22 1.00
N GLN A 28 -14.65 -14.40 0.08
CA GLN A 28 -15.81 -14.76 -0.73
C GLN A 28 -15.54 -16.02 -1.57
N LEU A 29 -14.36 -16.11 -2.20
CA LEU A 29 -13.96 -17.30 -2.96
C LEU A 29 -13.92 -18.55 -2.08
N MET A 30 -13.41 -18.45 -0.86
CA MET A 30 -13.39 -19.57 0.10
C MET A 30 -14.80 -20.04 0.47
N ASP A 31 -15.75 -19.12 0.61
CA ASP A 31 -17.16 -19.45 0.84
C ASP A 31 -17.80 -20.11 -0.39
N GLU A 32 -17.47 -19.67 -1.61
CA GLU A 32 -17.92 -20.31 -2.86
C GLU A 32 -17.39 -21.75 -3.01
N ILE A 33 -16.12 -21.98 -2.68
CA ILE A 33 -15.50 -23.32 -2.66
C ILE A 33 -16.27 -24.22 -1.69
N ARG A 34 -16.45 -23.75 -0.44
CA ARG A 34 -17.16 -24.50 0.60
C ARG A 34 -18.60 -24.78 0.18
N GLY A 35 -19.29 -23.80 -0.37
CA GLY A 35 -20.66 -23.92 -0.87
C GLY A 35 -20.78 -24.94 -2.00
N SER A 36 -19.79 -25.01 -2.90
CA SER A 36 -19.76 -25.99 -4.00
C SER A 36 -19.63 -27.41 -3.47
N TRP A 37 -18.69 -27.66 -2.55
CA TRP A 37 -18.54 -28.98 -1.94
C TRP A 37 -19.74 -29.39 -1.07
N GLN A 38 -20.35 -28.45 -0.35
CA GLN A 38 -21.57 -28.74 0.41
C GLN A 38 -22.72 -29.16 -0.51
N ARG A 39 -22.94 -28.44 -1.61
CA ARG A 39 -23.97 -28.82 -2.60
C ARG A 39 -23.71 -30.19 -3.21
N ALA A 40 -22.45 -30.50 -3.54
CA ALA A 40 -22.09 -31.83 -4.04
C ALA A 40 -22.42 -32.93 -3.03
N ARG A 41 -22.14 -32.69 -1.74
CA ARG A 41 -22.47 -33.61 -0.65
C ARG A 41 -23.98 -33.80 -0.50
N ASP A 42 -24.75 -32.72 -0.45
CA ASP A 42 -26.21 -32.78 -0.30
C ASP A 42 -26.87 -33.54 -1.45
N LEU A 43 -26.36 -33.37 -2.68
CA LEU A 43 -26.86 -34.10 -3.86
C LEU A 43 -26.57 -35.60 -3.78
N ARG A 44 -25.41 -35.99 -3.25
CA ARG A 44 -25.10 -37.41 -3.01
C ARG A 44 -25.95 -38.02 -1.91
N GLU A 45 -26.22 -37.26 -0.85
CA GLU A 45 -27.08 -37.72 0.23
C GLU A 45 -28.49 -37.99 -0.27
N LYS A 46 -29.06 -37.07 -1.07
CA LYS A 46 -30.35 -37.30 -1.76
C LYS A 46 -30.33 -38.51 -2.69
N ALA A 47 -29.25 -38.70 -3.44
CA ALA A 47 -29.10 -39.88 -4.30
C ALA A 47 -29.11 -41.18 -3.47
N ALA A 48 -28.39 -41.19 -2.34
CA ALA A 48 -28.36 -42.33 -1.42
C ALA A 48 -29.71 -42.59 -0.75
N GLU A 49 -30.45 -41.56 -0.36
CA GLU A 49 -31.82 -41.70 0.16
C GLU A 49 -32.77 -42.35 -0.86
N LEU A 50 -32.66 -41.96 -2.13
CA LEU A 50 -33.44 -42.57 -3.21
C LEU A 50 -33.06 -44.04 -3.42
N GLU A 51 -31.77 -44.38 -3.37
CA GLU A 51 -31.29 -45.77 -3.43
C GLU A 51 -31.84 -46.62 -2.26
N LEU A 52 -31.84 -46.06 -1.04
CA LEU A 52 -32.33 -46.72 0.16
C LEU A 52 -33.85 -46.90 0.19
N SER A 53 -34.60 -46.07 -0.57
CA SER A 53 -36.06 -46.18 -0.66
C SER A 53 -36.54 -47.49 -1.32
N GLY A 54 -35.65 -48.23 -1.99
CA GLY A 54 -35.95 -49.50 -2.65
C GLY A 54 -36.80 -49.36 -3.92
N ARG A 55 -37.13 -48.13 -4.33
CA ARG A 55 -37.85 -47.84 -5.57
C ARG A 55 -36.91 -48.04 -6.76
N THR A 56 -37.24 -49.01 -7.60
CA THR A 56 -36.40 -49.47 -8.72
C THR A 56 -37.00 -49.15 -10.09
N ASP A 57 -38.02 -48.30 -10.14
CA ASP A 57 -38.57 -47.80 -11.38
C ASP A 57 -37.53 -46.98 -12.16
N ALA A 58 -37.55 -47.12 -13.50
CA ALA A 58 -36.55 -46.53 -14.40
C ALA A 58 -36.40 -45.01 -14.23
N GLN A 59 -37.46 -44.34 -13.77
CA GLN A 59 -37.48 -42.92 -13.45
C GLN A 59 -36.59 -42.58 -12.25
N VAL A 60 -36.66 -43.35 -11.15
CA VAL A 60 -35.81 -43.16 -9.96
C VAL A 60 -34.34 -43.39 -10.31
N GLY A 61 -34.04 -44.41 -11.12
CA GLY A 61 -32.68 -44.64 -11.60
C GLY A 61 -32.13 -43.49 -12.48
N ALA A 62 -32.99 -42.80 -13.24
CA ALA A 62 -32.59 -41.62 -14.00
C ALA A 62 -32.33 -40.40 -13.10
N GLU A 63 -33.16 -40.21 -12.07
CA GLU A 63 -33.03 -39.14 -11.08
C GLU A 63 -31.73 -39.27 -10.26
N ILE A 64 -31.43 -40.48 -9.77
CA ILE A 64 -30.17 -40.77 -9.07
C ILE A 64 -28.96 -40.41 -9.94
N ARG A 65 -28.96 -40.83 -11.21
CA ARG A 65 -27.87 -40.49 -12.14
C ARG A 65 -27.73 -38.98 -12.33
N GLN A 66 -28.83 -38.25 -12.48
CA GLN A 66 -28.80 -36.79 -12.60
C GLN A 66 -28.25 -36.12 -11.35
N LEU A 67 -28.64 -36.56 -10.15
CA LEU A 67 -28.13 -36.03 -8.88
C LEU A 67 -26.61 -36.26 -8.76
N LEU A 68 -26.13 -37.46 -9.10
CA LEU A 68 -24.72 -37.80 -9.07
C LEU A 68 -23.91 -37.01 -10.11
N ASP A 69 -24.45 -36.83 -11.32
CA ASP A 69 -23.81 -36.01 -12.35
C ASP A 69 -23.71 -34.54 -11.92
N GLN A 70 -24.76 -33.99 -11.30
CA GLN A 70 -24.73 -32.64 -10.74
C GLN A 70 -23.74 -32.52 -9.58
N ALA A 71 -23.69 -33.51 -8.68
CA ALA A 71 -22.74 -33.54 -7.57
C ALA A 71 -21.29 -33.47 -8.10
N LYS A 72 -20.98 -34.29 -9.11
CA LYS A 72 -19.65 -34.30 -9.75
C LYS A 72 -19.28 -32.97 -10.39
N ARG A 73 -20.25 -32.26 -10.99
CA ARG A 73 -20.02 -30.91 -11.53
C ARG A 73 -19.65 -29.91 -10.44
N PHE A 74 -20.33 -29.96 -9.29
CA PHE A 74 -20.02 -29.08 -8.17
C PHE A 74 -18.67 -29.39 -7.51
N GLU A 75 -18.25 -30.66 -7.47
CA GLU A 75 -16.90 -31.01 -7.03
C GLU A 75 -15.83 -30.46 -7.96
N LEU A 76 -15.98 -30.66 -9.26
CA LEU A 76 -15.04 -30.13 -10.26
C LEU A 76 -14.93 -28.61 -10.16
N LEU A 77 -16.05 -27.92 -9.95
CA LEU A 77 -16.06 -26.48 -9.72
C LEU A 77 -15.31 -26.10 -8.44
N GLY A 78 -15.59 -26.78 -7.32
CA GLY A 78 -14.90 -26.55 -6.06
C GLY A 78 -13.39 -26.80 -6.16
N ASP A 79 -12.99 -27.87 -6.83
CA ASP A 79 -11.58 -28.23 -7.06
C ASP A 79 -10.86 -27.22 -7.95
N GLN A 80 -11.52 -26.75 -9.02
CA GLN A 80 -10.98 -25.72 -9.89
C GLN A 80 -10.72 -24.43 -9.09
N LYS A 81 -11.71 -24.01 -8.31
CA LYS A 81 -11.62 -22.81 -7.47
C LYS A 81 -10.54 -22.95 -6.39
N ASP A 82 -10.48 -24.09 -5.70
CA ASP A 82 -9.50 -24.33 -4.62
C ASP A 82 -8.06 -24.46 -5.12
N ARG A 83 -7.84 -25.03 -6.31
CA ARG A 83 -6.48 -25.21 -6.84
C ARG A 83 -5.96 -24.00 -7.58
N HIS A 84 -6.77 -23.42 -8.46
CA HIS A 84 -6.32 -22.36 -9.36
C HIS A 84 -6.68 -20.98 -8.83
N GLU A 85 -7.96 -20.66 -8.73
CA GLU A 85 -8.43 -19.31 -8.36
C GLU A 85 -7.91 -18.89 -6.98
N LYS A 86 -7.93 -19.80 -6.01
CA LYS A 86 -7.40 -19.54 -4.66
C LYS A 86 -5.91 -19.25 -4.68
N GLN A 87 -5.14 -19.98 -5.48
CA GLN A 87 -3.70 -19.78 -5.54
C GLN A 87 -3.35 -18.47 -6.25
N GLU A 88 -4.12 -18.07 -7.26
CA GLU A 88 -4.00 -16.76 -7.90
C GLU A 88 -4.35 -15.62 -6.94
N ALA A 89 -5.44 -15.75 -6.18
CA ALA A 89 -5.83 -14.77 -5.16
C ALA A 89 -4.75 -14.60 -4.08
N ILE A 90 -4.16 -15.71 -3.59
CA ILE A 90 -3.05 -15.65 -2.62
C ILE A 90 -1.85 -14.92 -3.21
N ARG A 91 -1.42 -15.27 -4.42
CA ARG A 91 -0.27 -14.60 -5.07
C ARG A 91 -0.52 -13.11 -5.25
N TYR A 92 -1.73 -12.74 -5.68
CA TYR A 92 -2.10 -11.34 -5.85
C TYR A 92 -2.03 -10.55 -4.53
N ILE A 93 -2.54 -11.12 -3.43
CA ILE A 93 -2.42 -10.51 -2.10
C ILE A 93 -0.95 -10.38 -1.68
N GLU A 94 -0.14 -11.42 -1.88
CA GLU A 94 1.29 -11.39 -1.55
C GLU A 94 2.05 -10.31 -2.34
N ASP A 95 1.75 -10.17 -3.63
CA ASP A 95 2.39 -9.17 -4.48
C ASP A 95 2.01 -7.74 -4.05
N LEU A 96 0.73 -7.49 -3.73
CA LEU A 96 0.28 -6.22 -3.15
C LEU A 96 0.96 -5.92 -1.81
N GLN A 97 1.14 -6.94 -0.94
CA GLN A 97 1.83 -6.77 0.33
C GLN A 97 3.31 -6.43 0.16
N ARG A 98 3.98 -7.04 -0.83
CA ARG A 98 5.37 -6.70 -1.18
C ARG A 98 5.47 -5.28 -1.70
N GLU A 99 4.57 -4.87 -2.59
CA GLU A 99 4.52 -3.50 -3.11
C GLU A 99 4.30 -2.48 -1.99
N ALA A 100 3.31 -2.71 -1.12
CA ALA A 100 3.06 -1.86 0.04
C ALA A 100 4.29 -1.75 0.97
N SER A 101 5.01 -2.85 1.18
CA SER A 101 6.24 -2.87 1.97
C SER A 101 7.35 -2.04 1.32
N ALA A 102 7.53 -2.17 0.00
CA ALA A 102 8.53 -1.41 -0.74
C ALA A 102 8.22 0.10 -0.74
N LEU A 103 6.95 0.47 -0.90
CA LEU A 103 6.50 1.85 -0.82
C LEU A 103 6.75 2.45 0.57
N ARG A 104 6.39 1.74 1.64
CA ARG A 104 6.69 2.19 3.02
C ARG A 104 8.18 2.40 3.26
N GLY A 105 9.02 1.49 2.77
CA GLY A 105 10.48 1.64 2.87
C GLY A 105 10.97 2.90 2.16
N THR A 106 10.43 3.20 0.98
CA THR A 106 10.76 4.41 0.21
C THR A 106 10.30 5.68 0.92
N VAL A 107 9.10 5.69 1.49
CA VAL A 107 8.59 6.80 2.31
C VAL A 107 9.50 7.09 3.48
N GLN A 108 9.83 6.07 4.28
CA GLN A 108 10.69 6.22 5.45
C GLN A 108 12.07 6.74 5.07
N HIS A 109 12.66 6.20 4.00
CA HIS A 109 13.95 6.67 3.49
C HIS A 109 13.89 8.16 3.14
N ASN A 110 12.89 8.57 2.35
CA ASN A 110 12.73 9.95 1.90
C ASN A 110 12.48 10.91 3.07
N GLN A 111 11.68 10.52 4.06
CA GLN A 111 11.49 11.30 5.28
C GLN A 111 12.82 11.51 6.03
N SER A 112 13.65 10.48 6.12
CA SER A 112 14.97 10.57 6.75
C SER A 112 15.91 11.54 6.02
N VAL A 113 15.85 11.55 4.68
CA VAL A 113 16.66 12.43 3.83
C VAL A 113 16.17 13.85 3.96
N LEU A 114 14.86 14.07 3.92
CA LEU A 114 14.25 15.39 4.06
C LEU A 114 14.56 16.03 5.41
N ALA A 115 14.48 15.26 6.51
CA ALA A 115 14.84 15.74 7.84
C ALA A 115 16.29 16.24 7.90
N ARG A 116 17.22 15.48 7.31
CA ARG A 116 18.64 15.87 7.21
C ARG A 116 18.83 17.13 6.37
N GLN A 117 18.16 17.20 5.21
CA GLN A 117 18.23 18.38 4.34
C GLN A 117 17.68 19.64 5.02
N ARG A 118 16.58 19.53 5.79
CA ARG A 118 16.04 20.65 6.56
C ARG A 118 17.02 21.14 7.62
N LYS A 119 17.70 20.23 8.31
CA LYS A 119 18.74 20.58 9.29
C LYS A 119 19.91 21.33 8.64
N VAL A 120 20.46 20.78 7.54
CA VAL A 120 21.56 21.43 6.79
C VAL A 120 21.14 22.81 6.28
N LEU A 121 19.90 22.94 5.82
CA LEU A 121 19.38 24.22 5.36
C LEU A 121 19.31 25.26 6.48
N GLU A 122 18.88 24.88 7.69
CA GLU A 122 18.88 25.83 8.81
C GLU A 122 20.29 26.19 9.28
N GLU A 123 21.20 25.22 9.39
CA GLU A 123 22.60 25.50 9.72
C GLU A 123 23.23 26.49 8.72
N ALA A 124 22.97 26.31 7.42
CA ALA A 124 23.45 27.22 6.38
C ALA A 124 22.81 28.62 6.48
N LYS A 125 21.53 28.72 6.86
CA LYS A 125 20.87 30.02 7.08
C LYS A 125 21.46 30.75 8.29
N GLU A 126 21.67 30.06 9.39
CA GLU A 126 22.29 30.62 10.60
C GLU A 126 23.70 31.13 10.31
N GLU A 127 24.50 30.34 9.57
CA GLU A 127 25.84 30.75 9.16
C GLU A 127 25.81 31.98 8.23
N ALA A 128 24.91 32.00 7.25
CA ALA A 128 24.75 33.14 6.35
C ALA A 128 24.38 34.43 7.11
N VAL A 129 23.45 34.35 8.07
CA VAL A 129 23.09 35.48 8.94
C VAL A 129 24.31 35.96 9.73
N ALA A 130 25.08 35.06 10.33
CA ALA A 130 26.28 35.42 11.07
C ALA A 130 27.34 36.08 10.17
N MET A 131 27.51 35.61 8.94
CA MET A 131 28.42 36.21 7.96
C MET A 131 28.00 37.64 7.58
N VAL A 132 26.70 37.85 7.32
CA VAL A 132 26.14 39.18 7.01
C VAL A 132 26.37 40.14 8.18
N GLN A 133 26.04 39.74 9.40
CA GLN A 133 26.26 40.57 10.60
C GLN A 133 27.75 40.93 10.80
N ARG A 134 28.67 39.99 10.54
CA ARG A 134 30.11 40.29 10.59
C ARG A 134 30.52 41.28 9.50
N ALA A 135 29.98 41.15 8.30
CA ALA A 135 30.25 42.08 7.21
C ALA A 135 29.73 43.49 7.52
N GLU A 136 28.50 43.60 8.03
CA GLU A 136 27.89 44.87 8.46
C GLU A 136 28.72 45.56 9.55
N LYS A 137 29.21 44.82 10.56
CA LYS A 137 30.10 45.38 11.58
C LYS A 137 31.38 45.98 11.01
N ARG A 138 32.02 45.27 10.07
CA ARG A 138 33.24 45.77 9.40
C ARG A 138 32.97 47.04 8.60
N VAL A 139 31.82 47.13 7.92
CA VAL A 139 31.41 48.35 7.21
C VAL A 139 31.27 49.51 8.20
N GLN A 140 30.53 49.31 9.29
CA GLN A 140 30.32 50.35 10.32
C GLN A 140 31.64 50.81 10.98
N GLU A 141 32.57 49.89 11.25
CA GLU A 141 33.90 50.23 11.78
C GLU A 141 34.69 51.08 10.78
N THR A 142 34.66 50.70 9.50
CA THR A 142 35.35 51.43 8.43
C THR A 142 34.74 52.82 8.23
N GLU A 143 33.42 52.94 8.26
CA GLU A 143 32.70 54.23 8.18
C GLU A 143 33.09 55.16 9.33
N ARG A 144 33.22 54.64 10.56
CA ARG A 144 33.65 55.43 11.72
C ARG A 144 35.08 55.91 11.61
N LEU A 145 35.99 55.05 11.14
CA LEU A 145 37.40 55.42 10.90
C LEU A 145 37.51 56.49 9.83
N LEU A 146 36.81 56.32 8.70
CA LEU A 146 36.73 57.33 7.64
C LEU A 146 36.23 58.67 8.16
N ALA A 147 35.14 58.68 8.94
CA ALA A 147 34.60 59.91 9.52
C ALA A 147 35.62 60.60 10.45
N TYR A 148 36.36 59.83 11.25
CA TYR A 148 37.41 60.36 12.12
C TYR A 148 38.59 60.94 11.32
N GLU A 149 39.07 60.23 10.30
CA GLU A 149 40.18 60.68 9.46
C GLU A 149 39.80 61.94 8.65
N MET A 150 38.57 62.00 8.12
CA MET A 150 38.04 63.18 7.44
C MET A 150 37.95 64.39 8.37
N ALA A 151 37.49 64.21 9.62
CA ALA A 151 37.44 65.29 10.59
C ALA A 151 38.84 65.84 10.90
N LYS A 152 39.82 64.94 11.09
CA LYS A 152 41.21 65.31 11.36
C LYS A 152 41.88 66.01 10.17
N LEU A 153 41.60 65.57 8.94
CA LEU A 153 42.09 66.26 7.73
C LEU A 153 41.53 67.67 7.64
N ALA A 154 40.23 67.85 7.89
CA ALA A 154 39.61 69.18 7.88
C ALA A 154 40.22 70.12 8.94
N GLU A 155 40.62 69.62 10.11
CA GLU A 155 41.34 70.40 11.12
C GLU A 155 42.76 70.82 10.69
N LEU A 156 43.42 70.03 9.84
CA LEU A 156 44.78 70.31 9.36
C LEU A 156 44.79 71.23 8.13
N GLU A 157 43.70 71.24 7.35
CA GLU A 157 43.56 72.03 6.12
C GLU A 157 42.89 73.41 6.32
N GLY A 158 42.29 73.65 7.50
CA GLY A 158 41.69 74.93 7.91
C GLY A 158 42.59 75.79 8.77
#